data_AF-A0A3D4RMP6-F1
#
_entry.id   AF-A0A3D4RMP6-F1
#
_cell.length_a   1.000
_cell.length_b   1.000
_cell.length_c   1.000
_cell.angle_alpha   90.00
_cell.angle_beta   90.00
_cell.angle_gamma   90.00
#
_symmetry.space_group_name_H-M   'P 1'
#
loop_
_entity.id
_entity.type
_entity.pdbx_description
1 polymer ?
#
loop_
_entity_poly.entity_id
_entity_poly.type
_entity_poly.pdbx_seq_one_letter_code
_entity_poly.pdbx_strand_id
1 'polypeptide(L)'
;LYYDKLKIVPFDDSESNWVAKKMGHLLEDLVAEIFHVKTGYRIYQVKKMFYHPVHTFMLADIDYFVELPKGRTAILEIKTSATRS
;
A
#
# COMPACT_ATOMS: atom_id res chain seq x y z
N LEU A 1 -4.89 9.94 16.01
CA LEU A 1 -4.46 8.54 16.25
C LEU A 1 -4.77 8.05 17.67
N TYR A 2 -4.27 8.66 18.76
CA TYR A 2 -4.54 8.18 20.12
C TYR A 2 -6.04 8.12 20.47
N TYR A 3 -6.77 9.23 20.28
CA TYR A 3 -8.22 9.28 20.54
C TYR A 3 -9.06 8.36 19.64
N ASP A 4 -8.62 8.19 18.39
CA ASP A 4 -9.22 7.26 17.42
C ASP A 4 -9.04 5.80 17.87
N LYS A 5 -7.83 5.43 18.34
CA LYS A 5 -7.58 4.12 18.95
C LYS A 5 -8.41 3.87 20.21
N LEU A 6 -8.74 4.93 20.96
CA LEU A 6 -9.64 4.87 22.10
C LEU A 6 -11.14 4.97 21.72
N LYS A 7 -11.46 5.15 20.44
CA LYS A 7 -12.81 5.34 19.90
C LYS A 7 -13.57 6.53 20.51
N ILE A 8 -12.84 7.55 20.94
CA ILE A 8 -13.41 8.74 21.62
C ILE A 8 -13.92 9.78 20.62
N VAL A 9 -13.23 9.92 19.48
CA VAL A 9 -13.62 10.84 18.39
C VAL A 9 -13.57 10.06 17.09
N PRO A 10 -14.63 10.05 16.26
CA PRO A 10 -14.58 9.44 14.95
C PRO A 10 -13.51 10.14 14.10
N PHE A 11 -12.69 9.37 13.40
CA PHE A 11 -11.78 9.90 12.40
C PHE A 11 -12.60 10.59 11.31
N ASP A 12 -12.36 11.89 11.10
CA ASP A 12 -12.99 12.66 10.04
C ASP A 12 -12.36 12.27 8.70
N ASP A 13 -12.93 11.24 8.07
CA ASP A 13 -12.59 10.87 6.69
C ASP A 13 -13.37 11.76 5.73
N SER A 14 -13.07 13.06 5.73
CA SER A 14 -13.80 14.04 4.93
C SER A 14 -13.93 13.55 3.48
N GLU A 15 -15.17 13.52 2.96
CA GLU A 15 -15.46 13.08 1.59
C GLU A 15 -14.62 13.84 0.54
N SER A 16 -14.08 15.02 0.87
CA SER A 16 -13.23 15.83 0.00
C SER A 16 -12.03 15.10 -0.64
N ASN A 17 -11.59 13.94 -0.14
CA ASN A 17 -10.43 13.20 -0.68
C ASN A 17 -10.77 11.84 -1.35
N TRP A 18 -12.06 11.51 -1.50
CA TRP A 18 -12.47 10.20 -2.05
C TRP A 18 -11.97 9.98 -3.49
N VAL A 19 -11.93 11.04 -4.30
CA VAL A 19 -11.45 10.99 -5.69
C VAL A 19 -9.98 10.62 -5.74
N ALA A 20 -9.13 11.26 -4.92
CA ALA A 20 -7.71 10.97 -4.88
C ALA A 20 -7.43 9.53 -4.42
N LYS A 21 -8.17 9.05 -3.40
CA LYS A 21 -8.10 7.64 -2.95
C LYS A 21 -8.49 6.67 -4.08
N LYS A 22 -9.60 6.95 -4.78
CA LYS A 22 -10.07 6.12 -5.89
C LYS A 22 -9.08 6.10 -7.06
N MET A 23 -8.53 7.26 -7.42
CA MET A 23 -7.48 7.36 -8.43
C MET A 23 -6.23 6.60 -8.02
N GLY A 24 -5.83 6.68 -6.74
CA GLY A 24 -4.70 5.93 -6.23
C GLY A 24 -4.87 4.42 -6.38
N HIS A 25 -6.01 3.88 -5.93
CA HIS A 25 -6.29 2.44 -6.11
C HIS A 25 -6.31 2.00 -7.58
N LEU A 26 -6.87 2.82 -8.49
CA LEU A 26 -6.89 2.48 -9.92
C LEU A 26 -5.50 2.51 -10.56
N LEU A 27 -4.66 3.45 -10.14
CA LEU A 27 -3.32 3.63 -10.67
C LEU A 27 -2.31 2.65 -10.05
N GLU A 28 -2.59 2.12 -8.86
CA GLU A 28 -1.73 1.15 -8.18
C GLU A 28 -1.45 -0.08 -9.04
N ASP A 29 -2.49 -0.76 -9.50
CA ASP A 29 -2.39 -1.95 -10.37
C ASP A 29 -1.59 -1.63 -11.66
N LEU A 30 -1.86 -0.48 -12.27
CA LEU A 30 -1.18 -0.05 -13.50
C LEU A 30 0.32 0.22 -13.26
N VAL A 31 0.67 0.90 -12.16
CA VAL A 31 2.07 1.18 -11.82
C VAL A 31 2.80 -0.13 -11.49
N ALA A 32 2.14 -1.07 -10.84
CA ALA A 32 2.67 -2.40 -10.56
C ALA A 32 2.99 -3.16 -11.86
N GLU A 33 2.07 -3.15 -12.82
CA GLU A 33 2.27 -3.74 -14.15
C GLU A 33 3.45 -3.08 -14.89
N ILE A 34 3.53 -1.74 -14.88
CA ILE A 34 4.65 -1.01 -15.48
C ILE A 34 5.98 -1.42 -14.83
N PHE A 35 6.02 -1.56 -13.50
CA PHE A 35 7.21 -2.03 -12.80
C PHE A 35 7.60 -3.45 -13.24
N HIS A 36 6.64 -4.36 -13.33
CA HIS A 36 6.85 -5.72 -13.82
C HIS A 36 7.44 -5.71 -15.24
N VAL A 37 6.82 -4.98 -16.17
CA VAL A 37 7.27 -4.89 -17.57
C VAL A 37 8.68 -4.31 -17.67
N LYS A 38 9.00 -3.26 -16.88
CA LYS A 38 10.32 -2.61 -16.93
C LYS A 38 11.44 -3.45 -16.33
N THR A 39 11.15 -4.28 -15.32
CA THR A 39 12.18 -5.00 -14.56
C THR A 39 12.23 -6.50 -14.87
N GLY A 40 11.15 -7.07 -15.39
CA GLY A 40 10.95 -8.51 -15.56
C GLY A 40 10.73 -9.28 -14.25
N TYR A 41 10.71 -8.62 -13.09
CA TYR A 41 10.55 -9.32 -11.81
C TYR A 41 9.10 -9.74 -11.58
N ARG A 42 8.88 -10.97 -11.12
CA ARG A 42 7.55 -11.43 -10.73
C ARG A 42 7.07 -10.63 -9.53
N ILE A 43 5.87 -10.06 -9.64
CA ILE A 43 5.19 -9.36 -8.55
C ILE A 43 3.90 -10.10 -8.17
N TYR A 44 3.49 -10.00 -6.90
CA TYR A 44 2.26 -10.61 -6.42
C TYR A 44 1.74 -9.91 -5.16
N GLN A 45 0.42 -9.91 -4.97
CA GLN A 45 -0.22 -9.39 -3.77
C GLN A 45 -0.48 -10.51 -2.76
N VAL A 46 -0.47 -10.15 -1.48
CA VAL A 46 -1.01 -11.01 -0.41
C VAL A 46 -1.95 -10.15 0.42
N LYS A 47 -3.26 -10.26 0.15
CA LYS A 47 -4.30 -9.40 0.73
C LYS A 47 -4.56 -9.75 2.20
N LYS A 48 -3.65 -9.32 3.09
CA LYS A 48 -3.78 -9.45 4.54
C LYS A 48 -2.96 -8.37 5.26
N MET A 49 -3.40 -8.01 6.46
CA MET A 49 -2.60 -7.19 7.37
C MET A 49 -1.46 -8.02 7.97
N PHE A 50 -0.22 -7.57 7.78
CA PHE A 50 0.98 -8.19 8.35
C PHE A 50 1.29 -7.60 9.72
N TYR A 51 1.80 -8.46 10.62
CA TYR A 51 2.22 -8.08 11.96
C TYR A 51 3.74 -8.16 12.05
N HIS A 52 4.37 -7.21 12.73
CA HIS A 52 5.79 -7.33 13.06
C HIS A 52 5.98 -8.53 14.02
N PRO A 53 6.96 -9.42 13.78
CA PRO A 53 7.09 -10.70 14.50
C PRO A 53 7.32 -10.54 16.00
N VAL A 54 7.90 -9.42 16.44
CA VAL A 54 8.20 -9.14 17.85
C VAL A 54 7.23 -8.12 18.46
N HIS A 55 6.63 -7.26 17.64
CA HIS A 55 5.88 -6.10 18.10
C HIS A 55 4.51 -6.09 17.42
N THR A 56 3.59 -6.90 17.92
CA THR A 56 2.30 -7.18 17.27
C THR A 56 1.36 -5.99 17.16
N PHE A 57 1.65 -4.87 17.84
CA PHE A 57 0.92 -3.62 17.63
C PHE A 57 1.36 -2.87 16.36
N MET A 58 2.49 -3.27 15.74
CA MET A 58 2.94 -2.74 14.46
C MET A 58 2.38 -3.57 13.32
N LEU A 59 1.59 -2.90 12.48
CA LEU A 59 0.85 -3.48 11.37
C LEU A 59 1.33 -2.88 10.05
N ALA A 60 1.34 -3.68 9.00
CA ALA A 60 1.60 -3.22 7.64
C ALA A 60 0.62 -3.88 6.67
N ASP A 61 -0.04 -3.06 5.86
CA ASP A 61 -0.71 -3.52 4.64
C ASP A 61 0.31 -3.30 3.51
N ILE A 62 0.59 -4.34 2.73
CA ILE A 62 1.66 -4.34 1.74
C ILE A 62 1.04 -4.39 0.35
N ASP A 63 1.33 -3.39 -0.49
CA ASP A 63 0.79 -3.30 -1.85
C ASP A 63 1.19 -4.54 -2.67
N TYR A 64 2.49 -4.79 -2.84
CA TYR A 64 3.02 -5.95 -3.57
C TYR A 64 4.31 -6.52 -2.97
N PHE A 65 4.55 -7.80 -3.21
CA PHE A 65 5.83 -8.46 -3.06
C PHE A 65 6.50 -8.65 -4.42
N VAL A 66 7.82 -8.66 -4.43
CA VAL A 66 8.66 -8.86 -5.63
C VAL A 66 9.59 -10.05 -5.40
N GLU A 67 9.60 -11.00 -6.33
CA GLU A 67 10.60 -12.08 -6.36
C GLU A 67 11.87 -11.58 -7.03
N LEU A 68 12.93 -11.49 -6.24
CA LEU A 68 14.26 -11.10 -6.68
C LEU A 68 15.11 -12.34 -7.01
N PRO A 69 16.20 -12.18 -7.77
CA PRO A 69 17.15 -13.27 -8.03
C PRO A 69 17.65 -13.92 -6.73
N LYS A 70 17.97 -15.22 -6.81
CA LYS A 70 18.45 -16.03 -5.68
C LYS A 70 17.39 -16.24 -4.57
N GLY A 71 16.10 -16.22 -4.93
CA GLY A 71 15.01 -16.55 -4.02
C GLY A 71 14.76 -15.51 -2.93
N ARG A 72 15.25 -14.27 -3.14
CA ARG A 72 14.99 -13.16 -2.21
C ARG A 72 13.63 -12.56 -2.50
N THR A 73 13.03 -11.94 -1.49
CA THR A 73 11.78 -11.19 -1.63
C THR A 73 11.99 -9.75 -1.20
N ALA A 74 11.45 -8.81 -1.98
CA ALA A 74 11.32 -7.41 -1.61
C ALA A 74 9.85 -6.99 -1.52
N ILE A 75 9.61 -5.85 -0.89
CA ILE A 75 8.32 -5.16 -0.90
C ILE A 75 8.37 -4.09 -2.00
N LEU A 76 7.27 -3.96 -2.75
CA LEU A 76 7.03 -2.88 -3.69
C LEU A 76 5.91 -2.01 -3.13
N GLU A 77 6.28 -0.80 -2.71
CA GLU A 77 5.35 0.24 -2.25
C GLU A 77 5.04 1.19 -3.41
N ILE A 78 3.77 1.43 -3.69
CA ILE A 78 3.31 2.29 -4.78
C ILE A 78 2.72 3.56 -4.20
N LYS A 79 3.13 4.69 -4.78
CA LYS A 79 2.62 6.02 -4.43
C LYS A 79 2.22 6.76 -5.68
N THR A 80 0.95 7.16 -5.72
CA THR A 80 0.38 7.98 -6.79
C THR A 80 0.02 9.33 -6.19
N SER A 81 0.60 10.40 -6.73
CA SER A 81 0.28 11.76 -6.30
C SER A 81 -0.44 12.48 -7.43
N ALA A 82 -1.56 13.12 -7.12
CA ALA A 82 -2.15 14.10 -8.02
C ALA A 82 -1.37 15.40 -7.87
N THR A 83 -0.64 15.82 -8.91
CA THR A 83 -0.07 17.16 -8.96
C THR A 83 -1.22 18.15 -9.10
N ARG A 84 -1.33 19.14 -8.20
CA ARG A 84 -2.24 20.27 -8.39
C ARG A 84 -1.75 21.06 -9.61
N SER A 85 -2.54 21.08 -10.68
CA SER A 85 -2.40 22.01 -11.81
C SER A 85 -2.84 23.41 -11.42
#